data_AF-A0A1A3PH99-F1
#
_entry.id   AF-A0A1A3PH99-F1
#
_cell.length_a   1.000
_cell.length_b   1.000
_cell.length_c   1.000
_cell.angle_alpha   90.00
_cell.angle_beta   90.00
_cell.angle_gamma   90.00
#
_symmetry.space_group_name_H-M   'P 1'
#
loop_
_entity.id
_entity.type
_entity.pdbx_description
1 polymer ?
#
loop_
_entity_poly.entity_id
_entity_poly.type
_entity_poly.pdbx_seq_one_letter_code
_entity_poly.pdbx_strand_id
1 'polypeptide(L)'
;MNLDDLLMRSIGWEATGDGEFPYRCDVAGVRYSLRVNDFPAEPLYSLMADGVVLADLDDWPSAWLRPAMPARLRRVADREIRRLAERGGRRVVDLDRIVEWAARLCTISESSVTGVVDALGIPGSVEHRSTGSAVVEPPPLGTLRISIGKTWGLFSDLEVQLAVSTARKHDLDARFGEAARLPSVHPDRPIQFAYRVARPDAPHSVTVFARFGPSPQSALLSSVLLRRETPPHGGVPTL
;
A
#
# COMPACT_ATOMS: atom_id res chain seq x y z
N MET A 1 -32.28 8.33 -8.94
CA MET A 1 -30.88 8.79 -8.75
C MET A 1 -30.14 8.43 -10.02
N ASN A 2 -29.39 9.36 -10.62
CA ASN A 2 -28.62 9.04 -11.82
C ASN A 2 -27.29 8.34 -11.46
N LEU A 3 -26.56 7.84 -12.46
CA LEU A 3 -25.31 7.11 -12.26
C LEU A 3 -24.20 8.01 -11.69
N ASP A 4 -24.07 9.25 -12.17
CA ASP A 4 -23.01 10.17 -11.73
C ASP A 4 -23.15 10.51 -10.24
N ASP A 5 -24.37 10.79 -9.79
CA ASP A 5 -24.70 11.03 -8.38
C ASP A 5 -24.32 9.82 -7.51
N LEU A 6 -24.55 8.60 -8.01
CA LEU A 6 -24.23 7.36 -7.32
C LEU A 6 -22.71 7.13 -7.22
N LEU A 7 -21.96 7.40 -8.30
CA LEU A 7 -20.50 7.24 -8.34
C LEU A 7 -19.76 8.27 -7.48
N MET A 8 -20.33 9.46 -7.31
CA MET A 8 -19.74 10.55 -6.50
C MET A 8 -20.16 10.51 -5.02
N ARG A 9 -21.11 9.66 -4.66
CA ARG A 9 -21.63 9.58 -3.28
C ARG A 9 -20.79 8.64 -2.41
N SER A 10 -20.64 9.03 -1.14
CA SER A 10 -20.08 8.12 -0.13
C SER A 10 -21.08 7.01 0.20
N ILE A 11 -20.82 5.79 -0.29
CA ILE A 11 -21.68 4.62 -0.15
C ILE A 11 -20.92 3.53 0.59
N GLY A 12 -21.49 3.07 1.71
CA GLY A 12 -21.02 1.90 2.44
C GLY A 12 -21.49 0.62 1.77
N TRP A 13 -20.55 -0.23 1.36
CA TRP A 13 -20.84 -1.54 0.79
C TRP A 13 -20.71 -2.63 1.85
N GLU A 14 -21.53 -3.68 1.74
CA GLU A 14 -21.51 -4.87 2.58
C GLU A 14 -20.99 -6.07 1.79
N ALA A 15 -20.17 -6.90 2.42
CA ALA A 15 -19.76 -8.17 1.82
C ALA A 15 -20.89 -9.20 1.93
N THR A 16 -21.26 -9.82 0.81
CA THR A 16 -22.33 -10.84 0.75
C THR A 16 -21.83 -12.23 1.11
N GLY A 17 -20.54 -12.50 0.86
CA GLY A 17 -19.95 -13.84 0.92
C GLY A 17 -20.18 -14.66 -0.36
N ASP A 18 -20.85 -14.09 -1.37
CA ASP A 18 -21.01 -14.65 -2.70
C ASP A 18 -19.80 -14.26 -3.56
N GLY A 19 -19.20 -15.23 -4.27
CA GLY A 19 -18.06 -14.98 -5.13
C GLY A 19 -18.42 -14.23 -6.42
N GLU A 20 -19.64 -14.43 -6.92
CA GLU A 20 -20.13 -13.77 -8.14
C GLU A 20 -20.62 -12.35 -7.83
N PHE A 21 -21.31 -12.18 -6.69
CA PHE A 21 -21.84 -10.89 -6.24
C PHE A 21 -21.23 -10.45 -4.90
N PRO A 22 -19.93 -10.14 -4.83
CA PRO A 22 -19.21 -9.96 -3.55
C PRO A 22 -19.72 -8.83 -2.68
N TYR A 23 -20.35 -7.80 -3.27
CA TYR A 23 -20.75 -6.61 -2.56
C TYR A 23 -22.19 -6.18 -2.87
N ARG A 24 -22.87 -5.66 -1.85
CA ARG A 24 -24.19 -5.04 -1.99
C ARG A 24 -24.34 -3.80 -1.11
N CYS A 25 -25.28 -2.93 -1.45
CA CYS A 25 -25.77 -1.86 -0.57
C CYS A 25 -27.21 -1.50 -0.94
N ASP A 26 -27.92 -0.84 -0.03
CA ASP A 26 -29.26 -0.31 -0.30
C ASP A 26 -29.19 1.23 -0.23
N VAL A 27 -29.51 1.93 -1.32
CA VAL A 27 -29.49 3.40 -1.39
C VAL A 27 -30.83 3.91 -1.92
N ALA A 28 -31.50 4.75 -1.13
CA ALA A 28 -32.81 5.31 -1.46
C ALA A 28 -33.86 4.24 -1.84
N GLY A 29 -33.81 3.06 -1.19
CA GLY A 29 -34.73 1.96 -1.41
C GLY A 29 -34.42 1.08 -2.64
N VAL A 30 -33.36 1.39 -3.38
CA VAL A 30 -32.86 0.57 -4.49
C VAL A 30 -31.70 -0.29 -4.00
N ARG A 31 -31.71 -1.58 -4.33
CA ARG A 31 -30.60 -2.48 -4.02
C ARG A 31 -29.56 -2.43 -5.12
N TYR A 32 -28.35 -2.06 -4.75
CA TYR A 32 -27.21 -2.14 -5.65
C TYR A 32 -26.34 -3.35 -5.31
N SER A 33 -25.82 -4.02 -6.33
CA SER A 33 -24.87 -5.12 -6.18
C SER A 33 -23.75 -5.01 -7.20
N LEU A 34 -22.54 -5.42 -6.82
CA LEU A 34 -21.42 -5.55 -7.74
C LEU A 34 -21.25 -7.00 -8.13
N ARG A 35 -21.27 -7.29 -9.42
CA ARG A 35 -20.88 -8.56 -10.01
C ARG A 35 -19.41 -8.52 -10.40
N VAL A 36 -18.66 -9.58 -10.14
CA VAL A 36 -17.30 -9.76 -10.69
C VAL A 36 -17.40 -10.46 -12.03
N ASN A 37 -16.79 -9.88 -13.05
CA ASN A 37 -16.79 -10.47 -14.39
C ASN A 37 -15.48 -11.24 -14.67
N ASP A 38 -15.44 -11.92 -15.82
CA ASP A 38 -14.27 -12.68 -16.27
C ASP A 38 -13.21 -11.75 -16.88
N PHE A 39 -12.47 -11.04 -16.02
CA PHE A 39 -11.36 -10.18 -16.43
C PHE A 39 -10.15 -11.03 -16.89
N PRO A 40 -9.52 -10.74 -18.04
CA PRO A 40 -9.60 -9.48 -18.80
C PRO A 40 -10.57 -9.48 -20.00
N ALA A 41 -11.38 -10.52 -20.19
CA ALA A 41 -12.33 -10.57 -21.31
C ALA A 41 -13.46 -9.54 -21.17
N GLU A 42 -13.83 -9.22 -19.94
CA GLU A 42 -14.87 -8.24 -19.56
C GLU A 42 -14.32 -7.21 -18.55
N PRO A 43 -14.96 -6.02 -18.40
CA PRO A 43 -14.63 -5.04 -17.36
C PRO A 43 -14.70 -5.66 -15.97
N LEU A 44 -13.84 -5.22 -15.04
CA LEU A 44 -13.62 -5.91 -13.75
C LEU A 44 -14.91 -6.15 -12.94
N TYR A 45 -15.82 -5.17 -12.92
CA TYR A 45 -17.12 -5.29 -12.27
C TYR A 45 -18.27 -4.81 -13.17
N SER A 46 -19.46 -5.37 -12.95
CA SER A 46 -20.72 -4.74 -13.39
C SER A 46 -21.52 -4.30 -12.17
N LEU A 47 -21.88 -3.02 -12.14
CA LEU A 47 -22.81 -2.44 -11.17
C LEU A 47 -24.24 -2.76 -11.59
N MET A 48 -24.99 -3.39 -10.69
CA MET A 48 -26.39 -3.71 -10.92
C MET A 48 -27.30 -2.95 -9.94
N ALA A 49 -28.48 -2.56 -10.40
CA ALA A 49 -29.57 -1.99 -9.61
C ALA A 49 -30.79 -2.91 -9.72
N ASP A 50 -31.24 -3.49 -8.60
CA ASP A 50 -32.36 -4.44 -8.52
C ASP A 50 -32.28 -5.57 -9.55
N GLY A 51 -31.07 -6.09 -9.81
CA GLY A 51 -30.83 -7.18 -10.76
C GLY A 51 -30.52 -6.74 -12.20
N VAL A 52 -30.63 -5.45 -12.52
CA VAL A 52 -30.38 -4.91 -13.86
C VAL A 52 -29.01 -4.25 -13.91
N VAL A 53 -28.19 -4.60 -14.91
CA VAL A 53 -26.89 -3.95 -15.13
C VAL A 53 -27.10 -2.46 -15.44
N LEU A 54 -26.47 -1.60 -14.65
CA LEU A 54 -26.52 -0.15 -14.76
C LEU A 54 -25.28 0.42 -15.45
N ALA A 55 -24.11 -0.15 -15.14
CA ALA A 55 -22.82 0.26 -15.69
C ALA A 55 -21.75 -0.81 -15.47
N ASP A 56 -20.71 -0.77 -16.30
CA ASP A 56 -19.48 -1.53 -16.09
C ASP A 56 -18.41 -0.64 -15.47
N LEU A 57 -17.58 -1.23 -14.60
CA LEU A 57 -16.57 -0.53 -13.82
C LEU A 57 -15.25 -1.29 -13.92
N ASP A 58 -14.21 -0.60 -14.40
CA ASP A 58 -12.85 -1.14 -14.42
C ASP A 58 -12.17 -1.05 -13.05
N ASP A 59 -12.63 -0.15 -12.18
CA ASP A 59 -12.08 0.06 -10.84
C ASP A 59 -13.17 0.45 -9.84
N TRP A 60 -12.82 0.46 -8.56
CA TRP A 60 -13.66 0.86 -7.47
C TRP A 60 -13.77 2.40 -7.39
N PRO A 61 -14.97 2.98 -7.49
CA PRO A 61 -15.17 4.42 -7.35
C PRO A 61 -14.59 4.95 -6.03
N SER A 62 -13.83 6.05 -6.10
CA SER A 62 -13.07 6.57 -4.96
C SER A 62 -13.94 7.06 -3.80
N ALA A 63 -15.18 7.47 -4.07
CA ALA A 63 -16.14 7.87 -3.05
C ALA A 63 -16.71 6.67 -2.27
N TRP A 64 -16.67 5.46 -2.82
CA TRP A 64 -17.29 4.29 -2.20
C TRP A 64 -16.42 3.70 -1.10
N LEU A 65 -17.05 3.35 0.03
CA LEU A 65 -16.41 2.73 1.17
C LEU A 65 -16.46 1.21 1.02
N ARG A 66 -15.31 0.60 0.72
CA ARG A 66 -15.19 -0.87 0.60
C ARG A 66 -15.34 -1.52 1.99
N PRO A 67 -16.12 -2.61 2.13
CA PRO A 67 -16.21 -3.33 3.39
C PRO A 67 -14.85 -3.91 3.78
N ALA A 68 -14.59 -3.95 5.09
CA ALA A 68 -13.45 -4.71 5.59
C ALA A 68 -13.61 -6.18 5.21
N MET A 69 -12.52 -6.82 4.78
CA MET A 69 -12.54 -8.25 4.45
C MET A 69 -13.06 -9.07 5.65
N PRO A 70 -14.05 -9.96 5.47
CA PRO A 70 -14.60 -10.76 6.56
C PRO A 70 -13.49 -11.47 7.34
N ALA A 71 -13.57 -11.45 8.68
CA ALA A 71 -12.51 -11.99 9.54
C ALA A 71 -12.16 -13.45 9.23
N ARG A 72 -13.12 -14.24 8.74
CA ARG A 72 -12.89 -15.63 8.30
C ARG A 72 -11.99 -15.69 7.06
N LEU A 73 -12.28 -14.91 6.01
CA LEU A 73 -11.47 -14.85 4.80
C LEU A 73 -10.08 -14.31 5.11
N ARG A 74 -9.99 -13.28 5.96
CA ARG A 74 -8.70 -12.79 6.47
C ARG A 74 -7.88 -13.90 7.14
N ARG A 75 -8.48 -14.68 8.05
CA ARG A 75 -7.78 -15.81 8.70
C ARG A 75 -7.38 -16.93 7.74
N VAL A 76 -8.08 -17.13 6.63
CA VAL A 76 -7.69 -18.10 5.60
C VAL A 76 -6.51 -17.56 4.81
N ALA A 77 -6.58 -16.32 4.35
CA ALA A 77 -5.47 -15.64 3.68
C ALA A 77 -4.21 -15.59 4.56
N ASP A 78 -4.34 -15.19 5.83
CA ASP A 78 -3.23 -15.14 6.80
C ASP A 78 -2.55 -16.50 6.97
N ARG A 79 -3.34 -17.60 7.03
CA ARG A 79 -2.81 -18.96 7.17
C ARG A 79 -2.08 -19.42 5.92
N GLU A 80 -2.61 -19.11 4.75
CA GLU A 80 -1.98 -19.52 3.50
C GLU A 80 -0.69 -18.73 3.24
N ILE A 81 -0.70 -17.42 3.50
CA ILE A 81 0.51 -16.57 3.47
C ILE A 81 1.57 -17.14 4.41
N ARG A 82 1.21 -17.54 5.63
CA ARG A 82 2.14 -18.16 6.59
C ARG A 82 2.71 -19.48 6.08
N ARG A 83 1.87 -20.37 5.53
CA ARG A 83 2.33 -21.64 4.95
C ARG A 83 3.29 -21.44 3.78
N LEU A 84 3.02 -20.46 2.91
CA LEU A 84 3.90 -20.11 1.80
C LEU A 84 5.24 -19.56 2.30
N ALA A 85 5.22 -18.76 3.36
CA ALA A 85 6.43 -18.27 4.02
C ALA A 85 7.29 -19.41 4.58
N GLU A 86 6.65 -20.35 5.28
CA GLU A 86 7.31 -21.50 5.92
C GLU A 86 7.92 -22.46 4.90
N ARG A 87 7.29 -22.64 3.74
CA ARG A 87 7.76 -23.56 2.69
C ARG A 87 8.83 -22.96 1.77
N GLY A 88 8.84 -21.65 1.59
CA GLY A 88 9.57 -21.04 0.47
C GLY A 88 10.94 -20.46 0.78
N GLY A 89 11.37 -20.36 2.05
CA GLY A 89 12.57 -19.58 2.43
C GLY A 89 12.49 -18.08 2.09
N ARG A 90 11.47 -17.65 1.32
CA ARG A 90 11.10 -16.27 1.03
C ARG A 90 10.50 -15.67 2.29
N ARG A 91 11.26 -14.76 2.90
CA ARG A 91 10.82 -14.02 4.09
C ARG A 91 9.62 -13.15 3.71
N VAL A 92 8.55 -13.26 4.47
CA VAL A 92 7.40 -12.35 4.40
C VAL A 92 7.88 -10.95 4.75
N VAL A 93 7.40 -9.95 4.02
CA VAL A 93 7.65 -8.55 4.34
C VAL A 93 6.79 -8.18 5.55
N ASP A 94 7.43 -8.11 6.71
CA ASP A 94 6.86 -7.70 7.99
C ASP A 94 7.51 -6.40 8.50
N LEU A 95 7.16 -5.98 9.72
CA LEU A 95 7.71 -4.77 10.32
C LEU A 95 9.24 -4.85 10.49
N ASP A 96 9.79 -6.00 10.89
CA ASP A 96 11.23 -6.14 11.10
C ASP A 96 11.99 -6.02 9.76
N ARG A 97 11.42 -6.55 8.67
CA ARG A 97 11.95 -6.36 7.31
C ARG A 97 11.92 -4.88 6.89
N ILE A 98 10.85 -4.16 7.20
CA ILE A 98 10.73 -2.71 6.92
C ILE A 98 11.78 -1.91 7.71
N VAL A 99 11.99 -2.24 8.99
CA VAL A 99 13.03 -1.64 9.84
C VAL A 99 14.43 -1.90 9.26
N GLU A 100 14.70 -3.15 8.86
CA GLU A 100 15.96 -3.54 8.23
C GLU A 100 16.21 -2.74 6.94
N TRP A 101 15.20 -2.61 6.07
CA TRP A 101 15.30 -1.83 4.84
C TRP A 101 15.53 -0.35 5.10
N ALA A 102 14.82 0.26 6.05
CA ALA A 102 15.04 1.65 6.41
C ALA A 102 16.48 1.90 6.89
N ALA A 103 17.01 1.00 7.73
CA ALA A 103 18.38 1.10 8.22
C ALA A 103 19.44 0.88 7.12
N ARG A 104 19.20 -0.04 6.19
CA ARG A 104 20.09 -0.29 5.04
C ARG A 104 20.09 0.87 4.05
N LEU A 105 18.94 1.48 3.79
CA LEU A 105 18.83 2.64 2.90
C LEU A 105 19.66 3.84 3.37
N CYS A 106 19.92 3.97 4.68
CA CYS A 106 20.86 4.97 5.19
C CYS A 106 22.29 4.75 4.68
N THR A 107 22.71 3.50 4.49
CA THR A 107 24.10 3.11 4.20
C THR A 107 24.37 2.74 2.74
N ILE A 108 23.34 2.48 1.93
CA ILE A 108 23.49 2.12 0.52
C ILE A 108 23.94 3.37 -0.28
N SER A 109 25.13 3.30 -0.87
CA SER A 109 25.68 4.32 -1.78
C SER A 109 25.13 4.22 -3.20
N GLU A 110 24.61 3.05 -3.59
CA GLU A 110 23.98 2.83 -4.89
C GLU A 110 22.75 3.73 -5.08
N SER A 111 22.53 4.20 -6.31
CA SER A 111 21.47 5.14 -6.64
C SER A 111 20.61 4.71 -7.82
N SER A 112 21.04 3.71 -8.60
CA SER A 112 20.19 3.03 -9.55
C SER A 112 19.08 2.25 -8.83
N VAL A 113 17.91 2.19 -9.46
CA VAL A 113 16.76 1.48 -8.88
C VAL A 113 17.07 0.00 -8.65
N THR A 114 17.59 -0.69 -9.67
CA THR A 114 17.89 -2.12 -9.60
C THR A 114 18.91 -2.42 -8.51
N GLY A 115 20.01 -1.66 -8.45
CA GLY A 115 21.04 -1.88 -7.45
C GLY A 115 20.57 -1.61 -6.02
N VAL A 116 19.67 -0.64 -5.79
CA VAL A 116 19.06 -0.45 -4.46
C VAL A 116 18.14 -1.63 -4.09
N VAL A 117 17.30 -2.11 -5.01
CA VAL A 117 16.40 -3.26 -4.78
C VAL A 117 17.21 -4.52 -4.43
N ASP A 118 18.29 -4.78 -5.18
CA ASP A 118 19.20 -5.90 -4.93
C ASP A 118 19.90 -5.77 -3.57
N ALA A 119 20.40 -4.59 -3.22
CA ALA A 119 21.06 -4.32 -1.93
C ALA A 119 20.11 -4.48 -0.73
N LEU A 120 18.81 -4.23 -0.93
CA LEU A 120 17.77 -4.48 0.06
C LEU A 120 17.36 -5.96 0.14
N GLY A 121 17.77 -6.79 -0.82
CA GLY A 121 17.41 -8.20 -0.91
C GLY A 121 15.92 -8.40 -1.15
N ILE A 122 15.29 -7.50 -1.89
CA ILE A 122 13.87 -7.61 -2.25
C ILE A 122 13.76 -8.63 -3.39
N PRO A 123 13.02 -9.74 -3.23
CA PRO A 123 12.87 -10.72 -4.29
C PRO A 123 11.98 -10.19 -5.42
N GLY A 124 12.27 -10.60 -6.65
CA GLY A 124 11.51 -10.21 -7.84
C GLY A 124 12.38 -9.45 -8.84
N SER A 125 11.77 -9.02 -9.94
CA SER A 125 12.39 -8.22 -10.98
C SER A 125 11.83 -6.80 -10.97
N VAL A 126 12.68 -5.81 -11.23
CA VAL A 126 12.23 -4.43 -11.37
C VAL A 126 11.64 -4.22 -12.77
N GLU A 127 10.34 -3.92 -12.82
CA GLU A 127 9.65 -3.51 -14.05
C GLU A 127 9.44 -1.99 -14.08
N HIS A 128 9.98 -1.33 -15.10
CA HIS A 128 9.79 0.10 -15.29
C HIS A 128 8.41 0.39 -15.90
N ARG A 129 7.51 1.01 -15.13
CA ARG A 129 6.16 1.40 -15.58
C ARG A 129 6.16 2.78 -16.25
N SER A 130 7.00 3.70 -15.79
CA SER A 130 7.12 5.05 -16.35
C SER A 130 8.51 5.65 -16.12
N THR A 131 8.77 6.84 -16.64
CA THR A 131 10.02 7.58 -16.39
C THR A 131 10.27 7.81 -14.90
N GLY A 132 9.22 8.14 -14.14
CA GLY A 132 9.28 8.44 -12.71
C GLY A 132 9.01 7.25 -11.76
N SER A 133 8.65 6.07 -12.27
CA SER A 133 8.32 4.93 -11.38
C SER A 133 8.76 3.56 -11.91
N ALA A 134 8.97 2.64 -10.99
CA ALA A 134 9.11 1.21 -11.25
C ALA A 134 8.31 0.40 -10.22
N VAL A 135 8.10 -0.89 -10.47
CA VAL A 135 7.49 -1.83 -9.54
C VAL A 135 8.34 -3.09 -9.45
N VAL A 136 8.19 -3.85 -8.37
CA VAL A 136 8.81 -5.18 -8.24
C VAL A 136 7.78 -6.26 -8.57
N GLU A 137 8.10 -7.11 -9.54
CA GLU A 137 7.22 -8.19 -10.02
C GLU A 137 7.94 -9.56 -9.97
N PRO A 138 7.28 -10.61 -9.44
CA PRO A 138 6.04 -10.54 -8.67
C PRO A 138 6.25 -9.81 -7.32
N PRO A 139 5.20 -9.22 -6.72
CA PRO A 139 5.32 -8.60 -5.40
C PRO A 139 5.75 -9.64 -4.35
N PRO A 140 6.67 -9.30 -3.44
CA PRO A 140 7.08 -10.20 -2.36
C PRO A 140 5.92 -10.61 -1.45
N LEU A 141 6.05 -11.79 -0.83
CA LEU A 141 5.06 -12.30 0.12
C LEU A 141 4.80 -11.28 1.25
N GLY A 142 3.53 -11.08 1.59
CA GLY A 142 3.09 -10.08 2.57
C GLY A 142 2.82 -8.69 1.98
N THR A 143 3.17 -8.46 0.71
CA THR A 143 2.89 -7.20 0.02
C THR A 143 1.83 -7.38 -1.06
N LEU A 144 0.99 -6.35 -1.26
CA LEU A 144 0.16 -6.22 -2.46
C LEU A 144 0.99 -5.69 -3.62
N ARG A 145 1.90 -4.75 -3.30
CA ARG A 145 2.68 -4.02 -4.28
C ARG A 145 3.90 -3.42 -3.62
N ILE A 146 5.03 -3.44 -4.33
CA ILE A 146 6.19 -2.60 -4.04
C ILE A 146 6.40 -1.68 -5.23
N SER A 147 6.28 -0.38 -4.98
CA SER A 147 6.51 0.68 -5.97
C SER A 147 7.79 1.42 -5.62
N ILE A 148 8.53 1.85 -6.63
CA ILE A 148 9.79 2.58 -6.47
C ILE A 148 9.68 3.91 -7.20
N GLY A 149 9.83 5.00 -6.45
CA GLY A 149 9.92 6.35 -6.97
C GLY A 149 11.30 6.64 -7.56
N LYS A 150 11.31 7.38 -8.67
CA LYS A 150 12.54 7.86 -9.31
C LYS A 150 12.54 9.38 -9.42
N THR A 151 13.67 9.98 -9.11
CA THR A 151 13.97 11.39 -9.43
C THR A 151 15.18 11.42 -10.34
N TRP A 152 15.02 11.99 -11.55
CA TRP A 152 16.05 11.99 -12.61
C TRP A 152 16.64 10.61 -12.93
N GLY A 153 15.80 9.57 -12.90
CA GLY A 153 16.21 8.18 -13.17
C GLY A 153 16.86 7.46 -11.98
N LEU A 154 17.17 8.16 -10.89
CA LEU A 154 17.75 7.60 -9.68
C LEU A 154 16.67 7.29 -8.64
N PHE A 155 16.95 6.32 -7.77
CA PHE A 155 16.11 5.95 -6.63
C PHE A 155 15.85 7.15 -5.71
N SER A 156 14.58 7.45 -5.45
CA SER A 156 14.15 8.45 -4.45
C SER A 156 13.46 7.82 -3.25
N ASP A 157 12.54 6.89 -3.49
CA ASP A 157 11.71 6.29 -2.45
C ASP A 157 11.22 4.90 -2.81
N LEU A 158 10.89 4.13 -1.77
CA LEU A 158 10.32 2.79 -1.84
C LEU A 158 8.99 2.78 -1.10
N GLU A 159 7.89 2.52 -1.79
CA GLU A 159 6.57 2.36 -1.19
C GLU A 159 6.17 0.88 -1.16
N VAL A 160 5.83 0.40 0.04
CA VAL A 160 5.39 -0.95 0.32
C VAL A 160 3.92 -0.90 0.72
N GLN A 161 3.04 -1.44 -0.12
CA GLN A 161 1.64 -1.66 0.21
C GLN A 161 1.50 -3.08 0.78
N LEU A 162 1.05 -3.19 2.02
CA LEU A 162 0.98 -4.46 2.73
C LEU A 162 -0.34 -5.17 2.43
N ALA A 163 -0.27 -6.45 2.09
CA ALA A 163 -1.46 -7.30 1.93
C ALA A 163 -2.06 -7.66 3.29
N VAL A 164 -1.17 -7.94 4.24
CA VAL A 164 -1.50 -8.27 5.61
C VAL A 164 -0.47 -7.58 6.51
N SER A 165 -0.94 -7.01 7.61
CA SER A 165 -0.08 -6.41 8.61
C SER A 165 -0.68 -6.62 9.99
N THR A 166 0.16 -6.99 10.94
CA THR A 166 -0.19 -7.01 12.37
C THR A 166 0.34 -5.78 13.09
N ALA A 167 1.18 -4.96 12.44
CA ALA A 167 1.82 -3.80 13.03
C ALA A 167 0.84 -2.66 13.25
N ARG A 168 0.91 -2.06 14.43
CA ARG A 168 0.18 -0.86 14.85
C ARG A 168 1.18 0.28 15.08
N LYS A 169 0.68 1.50 15.26
CA LYS A 169 1.54 2.67 15.51
C LYS A 169 2.54 2.45 16.65
N HIS A 170 2.10 1.93 17.79
CA HIS A 170 2.98 1.71 18.94
C HIS A 170 4.15 0.73 18.64
N ASP A 171 3.95 -0.24 17.74
CA ASP A 171 5.03 -1.14 17.31
C ASP A 171 6.09 -0.38 16.50
N LEU A 172 5.67 0.56 15.65
CA LEU A 172 6.59 1.43 14.92
C LEU A 172 7.29 2.42 15.86
N ASP A 173 6.57 3.01 16.81
CA ASP A 173 7.15 3.91 17.80
C ASP A 173 8.27 3.20 18.60
N ALA A 174 8.06 1.94 18.97
CA ALA A 174 9.05 1.13 19.69
C ALA A 174 10.30 0.79 18.84
N ARG A 175 10.21 0.85 17.51
CA ARG A 175 11.31 0.50 16.58
C ARG A 175 12.04 1.73 16.03
N PHE A 176 11.31 2.79 15.74
CA PHE A 176 11.83 4.00 15.09
C PHE A 176 11.88 5.23 16.01
N GLY A 177 11.35 5.14 17.23
CA GLY A 177 11.19 6.28 18.13
C GLY A 177 9.91 7.07 17.86
N GLU A 178 9.80 8.26 18.44
CA GLU A 178 8.59 9.08 18.35
C GLU A 178 8.36 9.61 16.93
N ALA A 179 7.14 9.41 16.42
CA ALA A 179 6.74 9.88 15.10
C ALA A 179 6.18 11.31 15.12
N ALA A 180 6.48 12.08 14.08
CA ALA A 180 5.75 13.32 13.79
C ALA A 180 4.46 12.98 13.02
N ARG A 181 3.30 13.42 13.55
CA ARG A 181 2.04 13.31 12.81
C ARG A 181 2.02 14.34 11.68
N LEU A 182 1.75 13.89 10.46
CA LEU A 182 1.63 14.80 9.32
C LEU A 182 0.20 15.36 9.22
N PRO A 183 0.04 16.60 8.71
CA PRO A 183 -1.26 17.15 8.40
C PRO A 183 -2.03 16.25 7.43
N SER A 184 -3.31 16.02 7.71
CA SER A 184 -4.22 15.41 6.73
C SER A 184 -5.02 16.52 6.05
N VAL A 185 -5.02 16.51 4.71
CA VAL A 185 -5.79 17.47 3.91
C VAL A 185 -7.25 17.03 3.70
N HIS A 186 -7.59 15.78 4.04
CA HIS A 186 -8.95 15.26 3.89
C HIS A 186 -9.27 14.24 5.01
N PRO A 187 -10.49 14.23 5.58
CA PRO A 187 -10.86 13.32 6.67
C PRO A 187 -10.76 11.84 6.27
N ASP A 188 -11.04 11.50 5.01
CA ASP A 188 -11.01 10.11 4.53
C ASP A 188 -9.63 9.60 4.11
N ARG A 189 -8.60 10.45 4.16
CA ARG A 189 -7.23 10.02 3.83
C ARG A 189 -6.63 9.23 4.99
N PRO A 190 -5.82 8.20 4.70
CA PRO A 190 -5.05 7.51 5.72
C PRO A 190 -4.26 8.48 6.60
N ILE A 191 -4.27 8.25 7.91
CA ILE A 191 -3.47 9.05 8.82
C ILE A 191 -2.01 8.66 8.62
N GLN A 192 -1.16 9.67 8.43
CA GLN A 192 0.26 9.48 8.13
C GLN A 192 1.14 9.97 9.28
N PHE A 193 2.14 9.15 9.61
CA PHE A 193 3.18 9.48 10.58
C PHE A 193 4.55 9.39 9.91
N ALA A 194 5.44 10.32 10.23
CA ALA A 194 6.81 10.36 9.75
C ALA A 194 7.77 10.00 10.88
N TYR A 195 8.65 9.03 10.62
CA TYR A 195 9.76 8.67 11.50
C TYR A 195 11.07 8.97 10.79
N ARG A 196 12.03 9.54 11.51
CA ARG A 196 13.37 9.80 10.97
C ARG A 196 14.32 8.70 11.40
N VAL A 197 14.89 8.00 10.43
CA VAL A 197 15.91 6.99 10.64
C VAL A 197 17.25 7.55 10.17
N ALA A 198 18.20 7.67 11.08
CA ALA A 198 19.56 8.08 10.80
C ALA A 198 20.51 7.14 11.54
N ARG A 199 21.66 6.88 10.93
CA ARG A 199 22.76 6.17 11.60
C ARG A 199 23.95 7.11 11.68
N PRO A 200 24.74 7.06 12.77
CA PRO A 200 26.04 7.69 12.79
C PRO A 200 26.83 7.24 11.56
N ASP A 201 27.51 8.18 10.89
CA ASP A 201 28.39 7.96 9.74
C ASP A 201 27.72 7.44 8.45
N ALA A 202 26.39 7.36 8.42
CA ALA A 202 25.68 7.01 7.19
C ALA A 202 25.60 8.21 6.22
N PRO A 203 25.81 7.98 4.91
CA PRO A 203 25.73 9.04 3.89
C PRO A 203 24.33 9.62 3.72
N HIS A 204 23.29 8.91 4.18
CA HIS A 204 21.90 9.30 4.03
C HIS A 204 21.13 9.14 5.34
N SER A 205 20.07 9.93 5.46
CA SER A 205 18.96 9.64 6.40
C SER A 205 17.74 9.20 5.62
N VAL A 206 16.86 8.46 6.27
CA VAL A 206 15.62 7.93 5.68
C VAL A 206 14.44 8.44 6.47
N THR A 207 13.43 8.97 5.77
CA THR A 207 12.14 9.28 6.37
C THR A 207 11.16 8.14 6.07
N VAL A 208 10.63 7.52 7.12
CA VAL A 208 9.63 6.45 7.05
C VAL A 208 8.25 7.07 7.22
N PHE A 209 7.44 7.03 6.17
CA PHE A 209 6.05 7.50 6.21
C PHE A 209 5.11 6.30 6.35
N ALA A 210 4.60 6.10 7.56
CA ALA A 210 3.65 5.03 7.85
C ALA A 210 2.22 5.54 7.69
N ARG A 211 1.39 4.79 6.95
CA ARG A 211 -0.04 5.11 6.77
C ARG A 211 -0.91 4.08 7.47
N PHE A 212 -1.92 4.58 8.17
CA PHE A 212 -2.92 3.80 8.89
C PHE A 212 -4.31 4.16 8.40
N GLY A 213 -5.29 3.28 8.62
CA GLY A 213 -6.70 3.61 8.45
C GLY A 213 -7.15 4.81 9.32
N PRO A 214 -8.41 5.25 9.20
CA PRO A 214 -8.91 6.49 9.79
C PRO A 214 -8.84 6.57 11.33
N SER A 215 -8.62 5.46 12.04
CA SER A 215 -8.36 5.46 13.49
C SER A 215 -6.98 4.84 13.79
N PRO A 216 -5.92 5.63 14.06
CA PRO A 216 -4.55 5.14 14.04
C PRO A 216 -4.19 4.32 15.29
N GLN A 217 -4.91 4.52 16.40
CA GLN A 217 -4.70 3.78 17.65
C GLN A 217 -5.13 2.31 17.51
N SER A 218 -6.19 2.05 16.73
CA SER A 218 -6.72 0.71 16.52
C SER A 218 -6.40 0.13 15.13
N ALA A 219 -6.04 0.97 14.16
CA ALA A 219 -5.77 0.55 12.79
C ALA A 219 -4.42 -0.15 12.66
N LEU A 220 -4.40 -1.08 11.71
CA LEU A 220 -3.19 -1.76 11.26
C LEU A 220 -2.51 -0.89 10.20
N LEU A 221 -1.19 -1.02 10.13
CA LEU A 221 -0.36 -0.39 9.11
C LEU A 221 -0.78 -0.90 7.71
N SER A 222 -1.18 0.00 6.82
CA SER A 222 -1.61 -0.36 5.46
C SER A 222 -0.51 -0.18 4.42
N SER A 223 0.33 0.84 4.57
CA SER A 223 1.47 1.09 3.68
C SER A 223 2.59 1.82 4.39
N VAL A 224 3.82 1.63 3.90
CA VAL A 224 5.00 2.40 4.33
C VAL A 224 5.72 2.94 3.11
N LEU A 225 6.07 4.23 3.13
CA LEU A 225 6.98 4.82 2.16
C LEU A 225 8.32 5.14 2.85
N LEU A 226 9.41 4.56 2.34
CA LEU A 226 10.78 4.81 2.76
C LEU A 226 11.40 5.80 1.79
N ARG A 227 11.55 7.06 2.19
CA ARG A 227 12.20 8.09 1.37
C ARG A 227 13.64 8.24 1.82
N ARG A 228 14.58 8.12 0.89
CA ARG A 228 15.98 8.47 1.16
C ARG A 228 16.14 9.97 0.99
N GLU A 229 16.56 10.65 2.05
CA GLU A 229 16.88 12.06 1.99
C GLU A 229 18.29 12.22 1.44
N THR A 230 18.41 12.90 0.30
CA THR A 230 19.72 13.36 -0.17
C THR A 230 20.21 14.42 0.81
N PRO A 231 21.48 14.37 1.25
CA PRO A 231 22.05 15.49 1.99
C PRO A 231 21.76 16.77 1.19
N PRO A 232 21.34 17.87 1.84
CA PRO A 232 21.26 19.15 1.15
C PRO A 232 22.62 19.34 0.50
N HIS A 233 22.65 19.41 -0.84
CA HIS A 233 23.89 19.44 -1.61
C HIS A 233 24.88 20.34 -0.87
N GLY A 234 25.94 19.71 -0.33
CA GLY A 234 26.98 20.42 0.39
C GLY A 234 27.34 21.61 -0.48
N GLY A 235 27.23 22.81 0.12
CA GLY A 235 27.31 24.07 -0.61
C GLY A 235 28.42 24.00 -1.63
N VAL A 236 28.13 24.49 -2.84
CA VAL A 236 29.11 24.69 -3.90
C VAL A 236 30.42 25.10 -3.23
N PRO A 237 31.52 24.33 -3.35
CA PRO A 237 32.79 24.76 -2.81
C PRO A 237 33.08 26.09 -3.48
N THR A 238 33.06 27.16 -2.70
CA THR A 238 33.49 28.48 -3.15
C THR A 238 34.96 28.31 -3.54
N LEU A 239 35.23 28.29 -4.84
CA LEU A 239 36.57 28.28 -5.41
C LEU A 239 37.33 29.55 -5.02
#